data_AF-A0A1H8Q3D9-F1
#
_entry.id   AF-A0A1H8Q3D9-F1
#
_cell.length_a   1.000
_cell.length_b   1.000
_cell.length_c   1.000
_cell.angle_alpha   90.00
_cell.angle_beta   90.00
_cell.angle_gamma   90.00
#
_symmetry.space_group_name_H-M   'P 1'
#
loop_
_entity.id
_entity.type
_entity.pdbx_description
1 polymer ?
#
loop_
_entity_poly.entity_id
_entity_poly.type
_entity_poly.pdbx_seq_one_letter_code
_entity_poly.pdbx_strand_id
1 'polypeptide(L)'
;METERTRGRFVLVGCGDAKTDEPVEARDLYTSSYFVLKRRYAEAAVQWARTADRRTNAWAVLSAEHGILPARMEIEPYDTTIDDLRDVPIEGEPRFELPSGDPVTTKLDSWARRVHSGLADWLRRPFCADQAKSPCRELVVLAGSDYVDALRERGIFEGRPTALETGRETHTALPPKASVRFPFQEQDFDGMFEQMGWLGDRAEELEAVAAPARTRELSAFDAGYERDQAHWQLDRPSVDVEATEQAGLDDFEEVPDQYIATEQQQLGALSVSQVVSQR
;
A
#
# COMPACT_ATOMS: atom_id res chain seq x y z
N MET A 1 -17.69 6.52 -17.18
CA MET A 1 -17.50 5.05 -17.20
C MET A 1 -16.06 4.64 -16.88
N GLU A 2 -15.03 5.40 -17.25
CA GLU A 2 -13.63 5.04 -16.96
C GLU A 2 -13.18 5.30 -15.52
N THR A 3 -13.72 6.36 -14.89
CA THR A 3 -13.53 6.69 -13.45
C THR A 3 -14.14 5.66 -12.48
N GLU A 4 -15.01 4.77 -12.97
CA GLU A 4 -15.52 3.64 -12.19
C GLU A 4 -14.55 2.46 -12.18
N ARG A 5 -13.68 2.33 -13.20
CA ARG A 5 -12.74 1.20 -13.35
C ARG A 5 -11.52 1.29 -12.44
N THR A 6 -11.22 2.47 -11.89
CA THR A 6 -10.12 2.67 -10.93
C THR A 6 -10.55 2.52 -9.47
N ARG A 7 -11.86 2.50 -9.18
CA ARG A 7 -12.38 2.30 -7.81
C ARG A 7 -12.21 0.83 -7.42
N GLY A 8 -11.09 0.52 -6.77
CA GLY A 8 -10.87 -0.83 -6.25
C GLY A 8 -9.81 -1.66 -6.95
N ARG A 9 -8.87 -1.00 -7.64
CA ARG A 9 -7.71 -1.67 -8.23
C ARG A 9 -6.66 -1.98 -7.17
N PHE A 10 -6.20 -3.23 -7.15
CA PHE A 10 -5.09 -3.72 -6.34
C PHE A 10 -3.98 -4.15 -7.28
N VAL A 11 -2.74 -4.08 -6.81
CA VAL A 11 -1.57 -4.41 -7.65
C VAL A 11 -0.65 -5.38 -6.94
N LEU A 12 -0.25 -6.43 -7.65
CA LEU A 12 0.75 -7.39 -7.21
C LEU A 12 1.97 -7.25 -8.11
N VAL A 13 3.10 -6.82 -7.56
CA VAL A 13 4.34 -6.52 -8.30
C VAL A 13 5.31 -7.68 -8.14
N GLY A 14 5.81 -8.26 -9.24
CA GLY A 14 6.87 -9.26 -9.15
C GLY A 14 8.16 -8.66 -8.55
N CYS A 15 8.82 -9.43 -7.67
CA CYS A 15 10.10 -9.04 -7.07
C CYS A 15 11.20 -8.81 -8.12
N GLY A 16 12.24 -8.08 -7.72
CA GLY A 16 13.44 -7.84 -8.52
C GLY A 16 14.65 -8.60 -7.98
N ASP A 17 15.66 -8.76 -8.84
CA ASP A 17 16.94 -9.36 -8.46
C ASP A 17 17.80 -8.38 -7.64
N ALA A 18 17.99 -7.17 -8.17
CA ALA A 18 18.74 -6.10 -7.52
C ALA A 18 18.05 -5.60 -6.25
N LYS A 19 18.75 -5.69 -5.10
CA LYS A 19 18.27 -5.30 -3.77
C LYS A 19 19.27 -4.37 -3.06
N THR A 20 18.80 -3.68 -2.02
CA THR A 20 19.69 -3.04 -1.03
C THR A 20 20.36 -4.09 -0.15
N ASP A 21 21.42 -3.71 0.56
CA ASP A 21 22.15 -4.61 1.46
C ASP A 21 21.63 -4.59 2.91
N GLU A 22 20.76 -3.64 3.24
CA GLU A 22 20.19 -3.46 4.58
C GLU A 22 18.70 -3.83 4.62
N PRO A 23 18.18 -4.24 5.80
CA PRO A 23 16.76 -4.45 5.99
C PRO A 23 15.97 -3.16 5.76
N VAL A 24 14.99 -3.22 4.86
CA VAL A 24 14.12 -2.09 4.51
C VAL A 24 12.72 -2.59 4.19
N GLU A 25 11.77 -1.66 4.05
CA GLU A 25 10.43 -2.00 3.59
C GLU A 25 10.48 -2.64 2.19
N ALA A 26 9.64 -3.65 1.94
CA ALA A 26 9.62 -4.40 0.67
C ALA A 26 9.48 -3.52 -0.59
N ARG A 27 8.83 -2.35 -0.47
CA ARG A 27 8.71 -1.37 -1.56
C ARG A 27 10.00 -0.63 -1.91
N ASP A 28 10.96 -0.59 -0.99
CA ASP A 28 12.24 0.10 -1.11
C ASP A 28 13.42 -0.86 -1.24
N LEU A 29 13.20 -2.16 -0.97
CA LEU A 29 14.23 -3.20 -1.09
C LEU A 29 14.79 -3.32 -2.50
N TYR A 30 13.93 -3.32 -3.53
CA TYR A 30 14.37 -3.62 -4.90
C TYR A 30 14.74 -2.35 -5.67
N THR A 31 15.96 -2.33 -6.21
CA THR A 31 16.60 -1.10 -6.72
C THR A 31 16.61 -0.98 -8.24
N SER A 32 16.22 -2.02 -8.97
CA SER A 32 16.23 -1.98 -10.44
C SER A 32 15.25 -0.93 -11.00
N SER A 33 15.62 -0.26 -12.09
CA SER A 33 14.75 0.73 -12.76
C SER A 33 13.40 0.13 -13.16
N TYR A 34 13.37 -1.15 -13.54
CA TYR A 34 12.15 -1.86 -13.88
C TYR A 34 11.22 -2.03 -12.67
N PHE A 35 11.75 -2.39 -11.50
CA PHE A 35 10.95 -2.46 -10.27
C PHE A 35 10.45 -1.07 -9.86
N VAL A 36 11.30 -0.04 -9.93
CA VAL A 36 10.91 1.35 -9.63
C VAL A 36 9.71 1.79 -10.47
N LEU A 37 9.67 1.44 -11.76
CA LEU A 37 8.51 1.72 -12.63
C LEU A 37 7.26 0.93 -12.24
N LYS A 38 7.39 -0.36 -11.89
CA LYS A 38 6.26 -1.16 -11.39
C LYS A 38 5.70 -0.59 -10.08
N ARG A 39 6.57 -0.14 -9.17
CA ARG A 39 6.20 0.55 -7.93
C ARG A 39 5.43 1.83 -8.23
N ARG A 40 5.96 2.69 -9.11
CA ARG A 40 5.29 3.94 -9.51
C ARG A 40 3.89 3.66 -10.07
N TYR A 41 3.78 2.69 -10.98
CA TYR A 41 2.48 2.24 -11.48
C TYR A 41 1.55 1.79 -10.34
N ALA A 42 2.04 0.95 -9.42
CA ALA A 42 1.24 0.42 -8.32
C ALA A 42 0.72 1.53 -7.42
N GLU A 43 1.58 2.48 -7.05
CA GLU A 43 1.22 3.64 -6.24
C GLU A 43 0.21 4.56 -6.94
N ALA A 44 0.32 4.75 -8.24
CA ALA A 44 -0.64 5.50 -9.04
C ALA A 44 -2.01 4.78 -9.15
N ALA A 45 -1.97 3.45 -9.35
CA ALA A 45 -3.15 2.60 -9.53
C ALA A 45 -4.04 2.52 -8.28
N VAL A 46 -3.46 2.67 -7.10
CA VAL A 46 -4.17 2.54 -5.81
C VAL A 46 -4.64 3.87 -5.21
N GLN A 47 -4.51 5.00 -5.93
CA GLN A 47 -4.91 6.32 -5.42
C GLN A 47 -6.41 6.45 -5.08
N TRP A 48 -7.26 5.51 -5.53
CA TRP A 48 -8.66 5.44 -5.09
C TRP A 48 -8.80 5.21 -3.57
N ALA A 49 -7.79 4.62 -2.93
CA ALA A 49 -7.78 4.40 -1.50
C ALA A 49 -7.55 5.73 -0.76
N ARG A 50 -8.52 6.14 0.05
CA ARG A 50 -8.56 7.48 0.65
C ARG A 50 -7.55 7.71 1.78
N THR A 51 -7.01 6.66 2.39
CA THR A 51 -6.07 6.77 3.51
C THR A 51 -4.68 6.31 3.07
N ALA A 52 -3.64 6.93 3.63
CA ALA A 52 -2.26 6.53 3.35
C ALA A 52 -2.00 5.05 3.68
N ASP A 53 -2.57 4.58 4.79
CA ASP A 53 -2.53 3.18 5.19
C ASP A 53 -3.15 2.26 4.13
N ARG A 54 -4.36 2.58 3.64
CA ARG A 54 -5.00 1.76 2.62
C ARG A 54 -4.30 1.83 1.28
N ARG A 55 -3.74 2.98 0.88
CA ARG A 55 -2.94 3.08 -0.36
C ARG A 55 -1.74 2.15 -0.29
N THR A 56 -1.04 2.17 0.82
CA THR A 56 0.18 1.36 0.96
C THR A 56 -0.13 -0.12 1.09
N ASN A 57 -1.26 -0.48 1.70
CA ASN A 57 -1.69 -1.88 1.78
C ASN A 57 -2.42 -2.37 0.53
N ALA A 58 -2.79 -1.50 -0.43
CA ALA A 58 -3.53 -1.89 -1.62
C ALA A 58 -2.64 -2.44 -2.75
N TRP A 59 -1.34 -2.54 -2.52
CA TRP A 59 -0.42 -3.27 -3.38
C TRP A 59 0.60 -4.05 -2.54
N ALA A 60 1.16 -5.09 -3.15
CA ALA A 60 2.10 -6.00 -2.51
C ALA A 60 3.14 -6.48 -3.53
N VAL A 61 4.24 -7.07 -3.02
CA VAL A 61 5.26 -7.73 -3.82
C VAL A 61 5.01 -9.24 -3.83
N LEU A 62 5.10 -9.84 -5.02
CA LEU A 62 5.14 -11.28 -5.23
C LEU A 62 6.60 -11.75 -5.22
N SER A 63 6.96 -12.52 -4.20
CA SER A 63 8.30 -13.03 -3.94
C SER A 63 8.35 -14.56 -4.04
N ALA A 64 9.45 -15.10 -4.58
CA ALA A 64 9.72 -16.54 -4.49
C ALA A 64 9.95 -16.98 -3.04
N GLU A 65 10.69 -16.20 -2.25
CA GLU A 65 10.93 -16.53 -0.85
C GLU A 65 9.67 -16.43 0.03
N HIS A 66 9.06 -15.24 0.03
CA HIS A 66 8.03 -14.89 0.99
C HIS A 66 6.58 -15.07 0.49
N GLY A 67 6.36 -15.29 -0.80
CA GLY A 67 5.02 -15.33 -1.38
C GLY A 67 4.43 -13.93 -1.56
N ILE A 68 3.48 -13.53 -0.70
CA ILE A 68 2.89 -12.18 -0.74
C ILE A 68 3.49 -11.31 0.36
N LEU A 69 4.15 -10.23 -0.04
CA LEU A 69 4.78 -9.25 0.84
C LEU A 69 4.05 -7.91 0.79
N PRO A 70 3.37 -7.47 1.86
CA PRO A 70 2.85 -6.11 1.95
C PRO A 70 3.96 -5.08 1.73
N ALA A 71 3.66 -3.99 1.02
CA ALA A 71 4.65 -3.00 0.60
C ALA A 71 5.48 -2.39 1.74
N ARG A 72 4.93 -2.32 2.96
CA ARG A 72 5.55 -1.76 4.18
C ARG A 72 6.16 -2.78 5.12
N MET A 73 6.15 -4.06 4.77
CA MET A 73 6.81 -5.07 5.58
C MET A 73 8.32 -4.89 5.45
N GLU A 74 8.99 -4.65 6.58
CA GLU A 74 10.46 -4.64 6.66
C GLU A 74 10.98 -6.07 6.49
N ILE A 75 11.96 -6.25 5.61
CA ILE A 75 12.55 -7.55 5.28
C ILE A 75 14.04 -7.41 5.03
N GLU A 76 14.80 -8.45 5.36
CA GLU A 76 16.22 -8.55 5.02
C GLU A 76 16.40 -8.87 3.52
N PRO A 77 17.53 -8.48 2.91
CA PRO A 77 17.86 -8.92 1.57
C PRO A 77 18.01 -10.44 1.50
N TYR A 78 17.60 -11.02 0.38
CA TYR A 78 17.55 -12.45 0.17
C TYR A 78 17.83 -12.82 -1.30
N ASP A 79 18.20 -14.08 -1.52
CA ASP A 79 18.62 -14.60 -2.82
C ASP A 79 17.93 -15.94 -3.12
N THR A 80 16.60 -15.93 -3.08
CA THR A 80 15.76 -17.05 -3.51
C THR A 80 15.00 -16.62 -4.76
N THR A 81 15.17 -17.39 -5.82
CA THR A 81 14.47 -17.25 -7.10
C THR A 81 13.37 -18.30 -7.23
N ILE A 82 12.50 -18.14 -8.23
CA ILE A 82 11.48 -19.16 -8.51
C ILE A 82 12.10 -20.47 -9.01
N ASP A 83 13.26 -20.40 -9.67
CA ASP A 83 13.97 -21.57 -10.18
C ASP A 83 14.48 -22.47 -9.05
N ASP A 84 14.86 -21.90 -7.90
CA ASP A 84 15.27 -22.66 -6.70
C ASP A 84 14.15 -23.54 -6.11
N LEU A 85 12.91 -23.31 -6.55
CA LEU A 85 11.73 -24.04 -6.10
C LEU A 85 11.27 -25.12 -7.11
N ARG A 86 11.70 -25.01 -8.37
CA ARG A 86 11.28 -25.89 -9.47
C ARG A 86 11.82 -27.30 -9.26
N ASP A 87 10.96 -28.28 -9.49
CA ASP A 87 11.29 -29.71 -9.46
C ASP A 87 11.91 -30.24 -8.15
N VAL A 88 11.86 -29.45 -7.07
CA VAL A 88 12.36 -29.89 -5.76
C VAL A 88 11.24 -30.59 -4.99
N PRO A 89 11.35 -31.90 -4.69
CA PRO A 89 10.32 -32.63 -3.95
C PRO A 89 10.27 -32.20 -2.48
N ILE A 90 9.10 -32.35 -1.85
CA ILE A 90 8.90 -32.23 -0.40
C ILE A 90 8.81 -33.62 0.21
N GLU A 91 9.42 -33.81 1.38
CA GLU A 91 9.35 -35.07 2.12
C GLU A 91 8.00 -35.27 2.82
N GLY A 92 7.48 -36.50 2.76
CA GLY A 92 6.25 -36.91 3.43
C GLY A 92 5.05 -37.07 2.49
N GLU A 93 3.94 -37.56 3.05
CA GLU A 93 2.68 -37.69 2.29
C GLU A 93 2.03 -36.32 2.06
N PRO A 94 1.47 -36.05 0.87
CA PRO A 94 0.78 -34.80 0.59
C PRO A 94 -0.41 -34.61 1.53
N ARG A 95 -0.35 -33.57 2.37
CA ARG A 95 -1.43 -33.21 3.31
C ARG A 95 -2.40 -32.17 2.79
N PHE A 96 -2.05 -31.55 1.66
CA PHE A 96 -2.74 -30.39 1.11
C PHE A 96 -2.97 -30.55 -0.38
N GLU A 97 -4.09 -30.02 -0.85
CA GLU A 97 -4.44 -29.90 -2.27
C GLU A 97 -4.40 -28.42 -2.69
N LEU A 98 -3.90 -28.19 -3.90
CA LEU A 98 -3.93 -26.91 -4.58
C LEU A 98 -5.35 -26.60 -5.06
N PRO A 99 -5.66 -25.32 -5.41
CA PRO A 99 -6.92 -24.96 -6.06
C PRO A 99 -7.22 -25.74 -7.35
N SER A 100 -6.18 -26.18 -8.07
CA SER A 100 -6.31 -27.05 -9.24
C SER A 100 -6.86 -28.45 -8.90
N GLY A 101 -6.77 -28.87 -7.64
CA GLY A 101 -7.06 -30.23 -7.16
C GLY A 101 -5.82 -31.12 -7.07
N ASP A 102 -4.66 -30.63 -7.51
CA ASP A 102 -3.42 -31.40 -7.46
C ASP A 102 -2.84 -31.45 -6.03
N PRO A 103 -2.24 -32.58 -5.62
CA PRO A 103 -1.57 -32.68 -4.34
C PRO A 103 -0.32 -31.78 -4.30
N VAL A 104 -0.02 -31.21 -3.14
CA VAL A 104 1.22 -30.46 -2.91
C VAL A 104 2.38 -31.44 -2.74
N THR A 105 3.25 -31.54 -3.74
CA THR A 105 4.36 -32.52 -3.78
C THR A 105 5.74 -31.89 -3.92
N THR A 106 5.82 -30.67 -4.45
CA THR A 106 7.08 -29.94 -4.67
C THR A 106 7.18 -28.64 -3.88
N LYS A 107 8.39 -28.08 -3.76
CA LYS A 107 8.60 -26.75 -3.17
C LYS A 107 7.83 -25.68 -3.94
N LEU A 108 7.75 -25.78 -5.26
CA LEU A 108 6.96 -24.87 -6.08
C LEU A 108 5.45 -24.96 -5.75
N ASP A 109 4.91 -26.15 -5.52
CA ASP A 109 3.50 -26.33 -5.10
C ASP A 109 3.27 -25.72 -3.71
N SER A 110 4.19 -25.94 -2.78
CA SER A 110 4.12 -25.37 -1.44
C SER A 110 4.22 -23.85 -1.46
N TRP A 111 5.05 -23.30 -2.33
CA TRP A 111 5.12 -21.86 -2.59
C TRP A 111 3.81 -21.33 -3.16
N ALA A 112 3.25 -21.96 -4.19
CA ALA A 112 1.98 -21.53 -4.77
C ALA A 112 0.82 -21.57 -3.75
N ARG A 113 0.80 -22.59 -2.87
CA ARG A 113 -0.13 -22.64 -1.74
C ARG A 113 0.08 -21.47 -0.77
N ARG A 114 1.34 -21.14 -0.45
CA ARG A 114 1.66 -19.98 0.41
C ARG A 114 1.22 -18.67 -0.22
N VAL A 115 1.41 -18.51 -1.53
CA VAL A 115 0.92 -17.36 -2.30
C VAL A 115 -0.61 -17.28 -2.23
N HIS A 116 -1.32 -18.40 -2.40
CA HIS A 116 -2.78 -18.44 -2.26
C HIS A 116 -3.26 -17.98 -0.89
N SER A 117 -2.70 -18.54 0.19
CA SER A 117 -3.04 -18.13 1.55
C SER A 117 -2.69 -16.66 1.81
N GLY A 118 -1.52 -16.21 1.35
CA GLY A 118 -1.09 -14.82 1.48
C GLY A 118 -2.00 -13.84 0.72
N LEU A 119 -2.48 -14.22 -0.47
CA LEU A 119 -3.45 -13.43 -1.24
C LEU A 119 -4.78 -13.32 -0.49
N ALA A 120 -5.28 -14.43 0.05
CA ALA A 120 -6.51 -14.46 0.84
C ALA A 120 -6.40 -13.51 2.04
N ASP A 121 -5.31 -13.60 2.80
CA ASP A 121 -5.11 -12.80 4.01
C ASP A 121 -4.91 -11.31 3.69
N TRP A 122 -4.08 -11.01 2.68
CA TRP A 122 -3.80 -9.64 2.24
C TRP A 122 -5.05 -8.92 1.72
N LEU A 123 -5.84 -9.57 0.86
CA LEU A 123 -7.05 -8.95 0.33
C LEU A 123 -8.17 -8.91 1.39
N ARG A 124 -8.18 -9.85 2.35
CA ARG A 124 -9.15 -9.82 3.45
C ARG A 124 -8.85 -8.72 4.46
N ARG A 125 -7.59 -8.41 4.74
CA ARG A 125 -7.20 -7.39 5.74
C ARG A 125 -6.25 -6.35 5.13
N PRO A 126 -6.61 -5.05 5.13
CA PRO A 126 -7.76 -4.38 5.75
C PRO A 126 -9.03 -4.26 4.86
N PHE A 127 -9.14 -4.97 3.73
CA PHE A 127 -10.13 -4.65 2.69
C PHE A 127 -11.42 -5.47 2.71
N CYS A 128 -11.56 -6.44 3.61
CA CYS A 128 -12.75 -7.29 3.74
C CYS A 128 -13.17 -7.93 2.41
N ALA A 129 -12.22 -8.48 1.64
CA ALA A 129 -12.42 -9.17 0.35
C ALA A 129 -13.61 -10.15 0.31
N ASP A 130 -13.87 -10.83 1.41
CA ASP A 130 -14.95 -11.81 1.57
C ASP A 130 -16.35 -11.16 1.73
N GLN A 131 -16.45 -9.84 1.83
CA GLN A 131 -17.70 -9.13 2.08
C GLN A 131 -18.21 -8.38 0.84
N ALA A 132 -19.54 -8.23 0.74
CA ALA A 132 -20.20 -7.51 -0.37
C ALA A 132 -19.70 -6.07 -0.55
N LYS A 133 -19.19 -5.46 0.53
CA LYS A 133 -18.65 -4.10 0.60
C LYS A 133 -17.16 -4.00 0.24
N SER A 134 -16.50 -5.12 -0.09
CA SER A 134 -15.08 -5.10 -0.46
C SER A 134 -14.84 -4.06 -1.56
N PRO A 135 -13.80 -3.22 -1.41
CA PRO A 135 -13.41 -2.33 -2.48
C PRO A 135 -12.67 -3.09 -3.58
N CYS A 136 -12.16 -4.32 -3.38
CA CYS A 136 -11.37 -5.03 -4.38
C CYS A 136 -12.23 -5.47 -5.58
N ARG A 137 -11.98 -4.86 -6.75
CA ARG A 137 -12.67 -5.13 -8.02
C ARG A 137 -11.74 -5.65 -9.10
N GLU A 138 -10.47 -5.28 -9.05
CA GLU A 138 -9.48 -5.68 -10.04
C GLU A 138 -8.14 -5.93 -9.35
N LEU A 139 -7.52 -7.07 -9.63
CA LEU A 139 -6.13 -7.38 -9.24
C LEU A 139 -5.26 -7.34 -10.49
N VAL A 140 -4.33 -6.41 -10.55
CA VAL A 140 -3.35 -6.30 -11.63
C VAL A 140 -2.05 -6.97 -11.21
N VAL A 141 -1.59 -7.97 -11.95
CA VAL A 141 -0.36 -8.72 -11.67
C VAL A 141 0.74 -8.26 -12.63
N LEU A 142 1.78 -7.63 -12.09
CA LEU A 142 2.95 -7.12 -12.81
C LEU A 142 4.18 -8.01 -12.54
N ALA A 143 4.07 -9.28 -12.88
CA ALA A 143 5.13 -10.28 -12.69
C ALA A 143 5.55 -10.92 -14.02
N GLY A 144 6.78 -11.47 -14.05
CA GLY A 144 7.28 -12.22 -15.20
C GLY A 144 6.46 -13.49 -15.46
N SER A 145 6.52 -14.02 -16.68
CA SER A 145 5.81 -15.24 -17.09
C SER A 145 6.10 -16.41 -16.16
N ASP A 146 7.35 -16.60 -15.73
CA ASP A 146 7.72 -17.70 -14.83
C ASP A 146 6.89 -17.75 -13.56
N TYR A 147 6.63 -16.59 -12.94
CA TYR A 147 5.77 -16.48 -11.76
C TYR A 147 4.30 -16.67 -12.12
N VAL A 148 3.84 -16.01 -13.18
CA VAL A 148 2.44 -15.99 -13.58
C VAL A 148 1.98 -17.39 -13.99
N ASP A 149 2.76 -18.07 -14.82
CA ASP A 149 2.45 -19.39 -15.36
C ASP A 149 2.47 -20.43 -14.24
N ALA A 150 3.49 -20.41 -13.37
CA ALA A 150 3.55 -21.32 -12.22
C ALA A 150 2.33 -21.22 -11.29
N LEU A 151 1.78 -20.01 -11.10
CA LEU A 151 0.58 -19.78 -10.29
C LEU A 151 -0.71 -20.10 -11.05
N ARG A 152 -0.77 -19.82 -12.36
CA ARG A 152 -1.94 -20.12 -13.20
C ARG A 152 -2.17 -21.61 -13.35
N GLU A 153 -1.11 -22.37 -13.63
CA GLU A 153 -1.16 -23.83 -13.74
C GLU A 153 -1.72 -24.50 -12.48
N ARG A 154 -1.51 -23.88 -11.32
CA ARG A 154 -1.97 -24.35 -10.00
C ARG A 154 -3.34 -23.80 -9.59
N GLY A 155 -4.00 -23.05 -10.48
CA GLY A 155 -5.34 -22.50 -10.25
C GLY A 155 -5.41 -21.36 -9.23
N ILE A 156 -4.28 -20.71 -8.88
CA ILE A 156 -4.23 -19.72 -7.80
C ILE A 156 -5.17 -18.53 -8.06
N PHE A 157 -5.34 -18.15 -9.32
CA PHE A 157 -6.18 -17.02 -9.73
C PHE A 157 -7.63 -17.38 -10.08
N GLU A 158 -8.06 -18.64 -9.87
CA GLU A 158 -9.43 -19.09 -10.21
C GLU A 158 -10.47 -18.79 -9.13
N GLY A 159 -10.08 -18.20 -7.99
CA GLY A 159 -11.00 -17.85 -6.91
C GLY A 159 -11.56 -19.06 -6.14
N ARG A 160 -10.97 -20.26 -6.33
CA ARG A 160 -11.30 -21.46 -5.56
C ARG A 160 -10.63 -21.45 -4.17
N PRO A 161 -11.25 -22.04 -3.14
CA PRO A 161 -10.63 -22.23 -1.82
C PRO A 161 -9.45 -23.22 -1.90
N THR A 162 -8.49 -23.13 -0.98
CA THR A 162 -7.35 -24.09 -0.87
C THR A 162 -7.57 -25.14 0.20
N ALA A 163 -7.10 -26.37 -0.04
CA ALA A 163 -6.87 -27.41 0.96
C ALA A 163 -8.03 -27.74 1.94
N LEU A 164 -8.70 -28.84 1.61
CA LEU A 164 -9.68 -29.56 2.42
C LEU A 164 -9.05 -30.44 3.52
N GLU A 165 -8.02 -29.97 4.26
CA GLU A 165 -7.38 -30.84 5.28
C GLU A 165 -8.36 -31.23 6.43
N THR A 166 -9.50 -30.55 6.58
CA THR A 166 -10.40 -30.78 7.73
C THR A 166 -11.89 -30.83 7.41
N GLY A 167 -12.29 -31.02 6.15
CA GLY A 167 -13.72 -30.91 5.77
C GLY A 167 -14.34 -29.55 6.12
N ARG A 168 -13.50 -28.51 6.25
CA ARG A 168 -13.92 -27.10 6.41
C ARG A 168 -13.52 -26.35 5.16
N GLU A 169 -14.45 -25.57 4.63
CA GLU A 169 -14.14 -24.58 3.60
C GLU A 169 -13.15 -23.56 4.18
N THR A 170 -12.02 -23.40 3.51
CA THR A 170 -11.01 -22.37 3.80
C THR A 170 -11.34 -21.07 3.06
N HIS A 171 -10.52 -20.04 3.26
CA HIS A 171 -10.66 -18.77 2.57
C HIS A 171 -10.36 -18.89 1.06
N THR A 172 -11.15 -18.22 0.23
CA THR A 172 -10.83 -18.03 -1.20
C THR A 172 -9.72 -16.98 -1.34
N ALA A 173 -8.70 -17.25 -2.16
CA ALA A 173 -7.60 -16.30 -2.36
C ALA A 173 -8.05 -14.97 -2.99
N LEU A 174 -9.10 -15.02 -3.82
CA LEU A 174 -9.64 -13.85 -4.48
C LEU A 174 -11.09 -13.58 -4.03
N PRO A 175 -11.46 -12.29 -3.88
CA PRO A 175 -12.86 -11.90 -3.77
C PRO A 175 -13.65 -12.43 -4.98
N PRO A 176 -14.88 -12.95 -4.81
CA PRO A 176 -15.70 -13.41 -5.93
C PRO A 176 -16.00 -12.35 -7.00
N LYS A 177 -15.84 -11.06 -6.65
CA LYS A 177 -16.10 -9.92 -7.54
C LYS A 177 -14.85 -9.38 -8.24
N ALA A 178 -13.66 -9.90 -7.92
CA ALA A 178 -12.41 -9.40 -8.46
C ALA A 178 -12.09 -10.06 -9.80
N SER A 179 -11.81 -9.25 -10.81
CA SER A 179 -11.17 -9.73 -12.05
C SER A 179 -9.64 -9.66 -11.91
N VAL A 180 -8.91 -10.61 -12.47
CA VAL A 180 -7.44 -10.59 -12.50
C VAL A 180 -6.97 -10.18 -13.89
N ARG A 181 -5.97 -9.29 -13.96
CA ARG A 181 -5.34 -8.82 -15.19
C ARG A 181 -3.85 -9.07 -15.15
N PHE A 182 -3.28 -9.42 -16.30
CA PHE A 182 -1.87 -9.75 -16.47
C PHE A 182 -1.29 -8.92 -17.62
N PRO A 183 -1.05 -7.61 -17.42
CA PRO A 183 -0.77 -6.71 -18.53
C PRO A 183 0.41 -7.11 -19.40
N PHE A 184 1.44 -7.74 -18.83
CA PHE A 184 2.63 -8.19 -19.57
C PHE A 184 2.38 -9.47 -20.40
N GLN A 185 1.34 -10.23 -20.08
CA GLN A 185 0.95 -11.46 -20.78
C GLN A 185 -0.27 -11.24 -21.70
N GLU A 186 -1.04 -10.18 -21.49
CA GLU A 186 -2.21 -9.82 -22.30
C GLU A 186 -1.85 -8.92 -23.50
N GLN A 187 -0.69 -8.28 -23.46
CA GLN A 187 -0.21 -7.38 -24.51
C GLN A 187 0.98 -8.02 -25.22
N ASP A 188 1.13 -7.66 -26.49
CA ASP A 188 2.23 -8.10 -27.35
C ASP A 188 3.39 -7.11 -27.17
N PHE A 189 4.25 -7.39 -26.18
CA PHE A 189 5.46 -6.61 -25.94
C PHE A 189 6.66 -7.32 -26.54
N ASP A 190 7.45 -6.62 -27.36
CA ASP A 190 8.68 -7.14 -27.96
C ASP A 190 9.84 -7.26 -26.95
N GLY A 191 9.64 -6.78 -25.72
CA GLY A 191 10.59 -6.99 -24.63
C GLY A 191 10.40 -6.08 -23.42
N MET A 192 11.36 -6.16 -22.50
CA MET A 192 11.33 -5.42 -21.23
C MET A 192 11.26 -3.90 -21.42
N PHE A 193 11.92 -3.35 -22.44
CA PHE A 193 11.93 -1.90 -22.66
C PHE A 193 10.55 -1.34 -23.05
N GLU A 194 9.78 -2.07 -23.86
CA GLU A 194 8.41 -1.68 -24.18
C GLU A 194 7.49 -1.77 -22.97
N GLN A 195 7.66 -2.82 -22.15
CA GLN A 195 6.96 -2.92 -20.87
C GLN A 195 7.29 -1.74 -19.95
N MET A 196 8.55 -1.30 -19.91
CA MET A 196 8.98 -0.13 -19.13
C MET A 196 8.35 1.16 -19.65
N GLY A 197 8.32 1.37 -20.97
CA GLY A 197 7.63 2.50 -21.60
C GLY A 197 6.15 2.52 -21.24
N TRP A 198 5.47 1.39 -21.43
CA TRP A 198 4.07 1.22 -21.08
C TRP A 198 3.78 1.47 -19.59
N LEU A 199 4.64 0.98 -18.68
CA LEU A 199 4.51 1.25 -17.25
C LEU A 199 4.60 2.75 -16.95
N GLY A 200 5.55 3.44 -17.59
CA GLY A 200 5.74 4.88 -17.44
C GLY A 200 4.51 5.68 -17.89
N ASP A 201 4.08 5.46 -19.13
CA ASP A 201 2.92 6.12 -19.73
C ASP A 201 1.66 5.86 -18.89
N ARG A 202 1.44 4.59 -18.50
CA ARG A 202 0.24 4.22 -17.75
C ARG A 202 0.25 4.75 -16.32
N ALA A 203 1.42 4.85 -15.68
CA ALA A 203 1.54 5.50 -14.38
C ALA A 203 1.19 6.99 -14.47
N GLU A 204 1.70 7.69 -15.48
CA GLU A 204 1.39 9.11 -15.72
C GLU A 204 -0.10 9.35 -15.96
N GLU A 205 -0.74 8.52 -16.78
CA GLU A 205 -2.19 8.58 -16.99
C GLU A 205 -2.98 8.39 -15.70
N LEU A 206 -2.59 7.42 -14.86
CA LEU A 206 -3.26 7.16 -13.59
C LEU A 206 -3.07 8.30 -12.59
N GLU A 207 -1.86 8.87 -12.52
CA GLU A 207 -1.55 10.06 -11.72
C GLU A 207 -2.38 11.26 -12.18
N ALA A 208 -2.50 11.48 -13.50
CA ALA A 208 -3.28 12.57 -14.08
C ALA A 208 -4.78 12.44 -13.77
N VAL A 209 -5.32 11.21 -13.79
CA VAL A 209 -6.72 10.94 -13.41
C VAL A 209 -6.94 11.10 -11.90
N ALA A 210 -5.95 10.76 -11.08
CA ALA A 210 -6.02 10.88 -9.62
C ALA A 210 -5.81 12.33 -9.13
N ALA A 211 -5.15 13.17 -9.92
CA ALA A 211 -4.93 14.56 -9.57
C ALA A 211 -6.27 15.26 -9.29
N PRO A 212 -6.42 15.99 -8.17
CA PRO A 212 -7.61 16.81 -7.96
C PRO A 212 -7.73 17.74 -9.16
N ALA A 213 -8.93 17.85 -9.73
CA ALA A 213 -9.19 18.78 -10.83
C ALA A 213 -8.63 20.13 -10.40
N ARG A 214 -7.51 20.55 -11.00
CA ARG A 214 -7.02 21.91 -10.81
C ARG A 214 -8.20 22.78 -11.16
N THR A 215 -8.72 23.52 -10.18
CA THR A 215 -9.64 24.62 -10.46
C THR A 215 -8.94 25.43 -11.55
N ARG A 216 -9.41 25.30 -12.79
CA ARG A 216 -9.08 26.25 -13.83
C ARG A 216 -9.73 27.53 -13.33
N GLU A 217 -8.95 28.35 -12.63
CA GLU A 217 -9.31 29.76 -12.52
C GLU A 217 -9.46 30.24 -13.96
N LEU A 218 -10.70 30.55 -14.31
CA LEU A 218 -11.05 31.21 -15.55
C LEU A 218 -10.26 32.54 -15.55
N SER A 219 -9.17 32.59 -16.31
CA SER A 219 -8.60 33.86 -16.77
C SER A 219 -9.57 34.47 -17.79
N ALA A 220 -10.71 34.94 -17.30
CA ALA A 220 -11.70 35.68 -18.05
C ALA A 220 -12.48 36.55 -17.06
N PHE A 221 -11.82 37.59 -16.56
CA PHE A 221 -12.51 38.73 -15.93
C PHE A 221 -11.78 40.02 -16.31
N ASP A 222 -11.85 40.36 -17.60
CA ASP A 222 -11.68 41.73 -18.08
C ASP A 222 -13.05 42.32 -18.42
N ALA A 223 -13.99 42.15 -17.48
CA ALA A 223 -15.30 42.78 -17.50
C ALA A 223 -15.60 43.22 -16.08
N GLY A 224 -15.42 44.52 -15.84
CA GLY A 224 -15.69 45.16 -14.57
C GLY A 224 -17.08 44.81 -14.05
N TYR A 225 -17.11 44.23 -12.85
CA TYR A 225 -18.26 44.26 -11.97
C TYR A 225 -17.79 44.83 -10.65
N GLU A 226 -18.12 46.10 -10.41
CA GLU A 226 -18.11 46.66 -9.06
C GLU A 226 -19.06 45.82 -8.19
N ARG A 227 -18.52 45.23 -7.13
CA ARG A 227 -19.32 44.70 -6.03
C ARG A 227 -19.10 45.61 -4.83
N ASP A 228 -20.20 46.22 -4.37
CA ASP A 228 -20.32 46.73 -3.02
C ASP A 228 -19.89 45.63 -2.04
N GLN A 229 -18.84 45.91 -1.28
CA GLN A 229 -18.32 44.99 -0.27
C GLN A 229 -19.33 44.85 0.87
N ALA A 230 -19.69 43.61 1.19
CA ALA A 230 -20.31 43.31 2.47
C ALA A 230 -19.26 43.55 3.57
N HIS A 231 -19.46 44.62 4.35
CA HIS A 231 -18.72 44.88 5.59
C HIS A 231 -19.03 43.77 6.61
N TRP A 232 -18.09 42.86 6.82
CA TRP A 232 -18.07 42.06 8.04
C TRP A 232 -17.38 42.88 9.13
N GLN A 233 -18.17 43.45 10.05
CA GLN A 233 -17.62 44.08 11.26
C GLN A 233 -17.04 42.98 12.17
N LEU A 234 -15.71 42.94 12.24
CA LEU A 234 -15.00 42.31 13.35
C LEU A 234 -14.36 43.44 14.15
N ASP A 235 -14.93 43.74 15.33
CA ASP A 235 -14.30 44.60 16.33
C ASP A 235 -13.06 43.90 16.88
N ARG A 236 -11.94 44.02 16.15
CA ARG A 236 -10.61 43.74 16.66
C ARG A 236 -9.75 44.99 16.43
N PRO A 237 -9.03 45.46 17.47
CA PRO A 237 -8.07 46.54 17.27
C PRO A 237 -7.03 46.08 16.23
N SER A 238 -6.73 46.97 15.28
CA SER A 238 -5.72 46.76 14.24
C SER A 238 -4.36 46.54 14.90
N VAL A 239 -3.72 45.42 14.56
CA VAL A 239 -2.31 45.18 14.92
C VAL A 239 -1.48 46.14 14.09
N ASP A 240 -0.78 47.05 14.75
CA ASP A 240 0.23 47.90 14.13
C ASP A 240 1.46 47.06 13.82
N VAL A 241 1.65 46.76 12.54
CA VAL A 241 2.71 45.86 12.05
C VAL A 241 4.04 46.61 11.89
N GLU A 242 4.05 47.95 11.95
CA GLU A 242 5.28 48.76 11.89
C GLU A 242 5.94 48.94 13.28
N ALA A 243 5.24 48.61 14.37
CA ALA A 243 5.80 48.67 15.72
C ALA A 243 6.55 47.39 16.16
N THR A 244 6.54 46.31 15.36
CA THR A 244 7.14 45.01 15.72
C THR A 244 8.47 44.69 15.04
N GLU A 245 9.05 45.61 14.26
CA GLU A 245 10.34 45.38 13.56
C GLU A 245 11.58 46.02 14.22
N GLN A 246 11.54 46.38 15.50
CA GLN A 246 12.76 46.75 16.26
C GLN A 246 12.76 46.29 17.73
N ALA A 247 12.55 45.00 17.98
CA ALA A 247 13.03 44.39 19.22
C ALA A 247 14.38 43.71 18.93
N GLY A 248 15.45 44.27 19.49
CA GLY A 248 16.79 43.69 19.41
C GLY A 248 16.83 42.31 20.07
N LEU A 249 17.79 41.49 19.64
CA LEU A 249 18.00 40.11 20.12
C LEU A 249 18.32 39.97 21.63
N ASP A 250 18.31 41.08 22.39
CA ASP A 250 18.57 41.11 23.83
C ASP A 250 17.28 41.04 24.69
N ASP A 251 16.08 41.10 24.10
CA ASP A 251 14.78 41.04 24.83
C ASP A 251 14.22 39.61 25.01
N PHE A 252 14.95 38.57 24.60
CA PHE A 252 14.50 37.18 24.67
C PHE A 252 15.00 36.39 25.90
N GLU A 253 15.70 37.03 26.85
CA GLU A 253 16.32 36.31 27.98
C GLU A 253 15.54 36.33 29.31
N GLU A 254 14.38 36.97 29.38
CA GLU A 254 13.50 36.88 30.57
C GLU A 254 12.10 36.39 30.18
N VAL A 255 11.91 35.06 30.24
CA VAL A 255 10.57 34.46 30.20
C VAL A 255 9.93 34.59 31.58
N PRO A 256 8.76 35.25 31.72
CA PRO A 256 8.07 35.34 33.00
C PRO A 256 7.69 33.95 33.54
N ASP A 257 7.93 33.69 34.83
CA ASP A 257 7.75 32.39 35.49
C ASP A 257 6.38 31.72 35.24
N GLN A 258 5.34 32.51 34.99
CA GLN A 258 3.99 32.01 34.68
C GLN A 258 3.88 31.22 33.37
N TYR A 259 4.87 31.33 32.48
CA TYR A 259 4.95 30.60 31.20
C TYR A 259 5.95 29.44 31.23
N ILE A 260 6.67 29.24 32.34
CA ILE A 260 7.53 28.06 32.55
C ILE A 260 6.67 26.95 33.18
N ALA A 261 5.92 26.25 32.34
CA ALA A 261 5.20 25.04 32.74
C ALA A 261 6.21 23.90 32.97
N THR A 262 6.61 23.68 34.22
CA THR A 262 7.44 22.51 34.58
C THR A 262 6.52 21.33 34.94
N GLU A 263 6.16 20.51 33.95
CA GLU A 263 5.37 19.28 34.15
C GLU A 263 6.21 18.11 34.72
N GLN A 264 7.32 18.41 35.43
CA GLN A 264 8.25 17.40 35.96
C GLN A 264 8.46 17.40 37.49
N GLN A 265 7.65 18.11 38.29
CA GLN A 265 7.76 18.07 39.76
C GLN A 265 6.48 17.74 40.56
N GLN A 266 5.43 17.20 39.94
CA GLN A 266 4.21 16.76 40.68
C GLN A 266 4.05 15.24 40.85
N LEU A 267 5.10 14.43 40.63
CA LEU A 267 5.08 12.98 40.91
C LEU A 267 5.81 12.56 42.20
N GLY A 268 6.22 13.52 43.05
CA GLY A 268 7.02 13.22 44.25
C GLY A 268 6.36 13.43 45.62
N ALA A 269 5.17 14.02 45.72
CA ALA A 269 4.65 14.54 47.01
C ALA A 269 3.23 14.13 47.40
N LEU A 270 2.74 12.97 46.92
CA LEU A 270 1.46 12.38 47.39
C LEU A 270 1.59 10.97 47.98
N SER A 271 2.80 10.50 48.30
CA SER A 271 3.01 9.19 48.93
C SER A 271 3.24 9.21 50.44
N VAL A 272 3.17 10.35 51.13
CA VAL A 272 3.37 10.40 52.60
C VAL A 272 2.48 11.46 53.25
N SER A 273 1.21 11.13 53.51
CA SER A 273 0.44 11.58 54.70
C SER A 273 -1.06 11.34 54.50
N GLN A 274 -1.52 10.12 54.78
CA GLN A 274 -2.83 9.86 55.40
C GLN A 274 -2.96 8.36 55.76
N VAL A 275 -2.05 7.89 56.62
CA VAL A 275 -2.27 6.68 57.44
C VAL A 275 -2.23 7.13 58.89
N VAL A 276 -3.17 7.98 59.33
CA VAL A 276 -3.47 8.19 60.76
C VAL A 276 -4.93 8.62 60.92
N SER A 277 -5.70 7.75 61.58
CA SER A 277 -6.86 8.06 62.44
C SER A 277 -8.25 8.29 61.83
N GLN A 278 -9.05 7.22 61.83
CA GLN A 278 -10.36 7.06 62.53
C GLN A 278 -10.69 5.55 62.37
N ARG A 279 -10.47 4.65 63.34
CA ARG A 279 -11.21 4.43 64.60
C ARG A 279 -12.69 4.76 64.52
#